data_AF-A0A9E3I4F5-F1
#
_entry.id   AF-A0A9E3I4F5-F1
#
_cell.length_a   1.000
_cell.length_b   1.000
_cell.length_c   1.000
_cell.angle_alpha   90.00
_cell.angle_beta   90.00
_cell.angle_gamma   90.00
#
_symmetry.space_group_name_H-M   'P 1'
#
loop_
_entity.id
_entity.type
_entity.pdbx_description
1 polymer ?
#
loop_
_entity_poly.entity_id
_entity_poly.type
_entity_poly.pdbx_seq_one_letter_code
_entity_poly.pdbx_strand_id
1 'polypeptide(L)'
;MEASQQLNKSKFFSPASPRQRGKAALVFVAMVVFFALLWLGAHYKISLSPYGCGFEQKYDLPCPTCRMTTSAYKFARGEIFGDNGAFYTQPAIALLCCILIIIAFLAFFIAVSGVYFGFISRFFTEVKIRHLILALIIIIAAGWGVTLARALAERH
;
A
#
# COMPACT_ATOMS: atom_id res chain seq x y z
N MET A 1 25.14 26.18 -37.52
CA MET A 1 24.08 25.27 -37.03
C MET A 1 24.77 23.99 -36.56
N GLU A 2 24.16 23.24 -35.64
CA GLU A 2 24.75 22.09 -34.89
C GLU A 2 25.44 22.43 -33.55
N ALA A 3 24.87 23.37 -32.80
CA ALA A 3 24.96 23.30 -31.35
C ALA A 3 23.66 22.68 -30.83
N SER A 4 23.76 21.84 -29.79
CA SER A 4 22.68 21.37 -28.90
C SER A 4 21.90 20.08 -29.24
N GLN A 5 22.55 19.09 -29.86
CA GLN A 5 22.08 17.70 -29.81
C GLN A 5 22.79 16.86 -28.72
N GLN A 6 23.13 17.46 -27.57
CA GLN A 6 23.53 16.67 -26.41
C GLN A 6 22.30 16.05 -25.77
N LEU A 7 22.07 14.81 -26.22
CA LEU A 7 21.21 13.79 -25.64
C LEU A 7 20.85 14.06 -24.17
N ASN A 8 19.59 14.38 -23.97
CA ASN A 8 18.87 14.18 -22.72
C ASN A 8 18.78 12.67 -22.42
N LYS A 9 19.92 12.02 -22.20
CA LYS A 9 19.98 10.71 -21.54
C LYS A 9 19.71 11.01 -20.08
N SER A 10 18.43 11.00 -19.71
CA SER A 10 18.03 10.89 -18.30
C SER A 10 18.85 9.75 -17.71
N LYS A 11 19.84 10.05 -16.88
CA LYS A 11 20.69 9.03 -16.27
C LYS A 11 19.77 8.19 -15.40
N PHE A 12 19.43 7.01 -15.90
CA PHE A 12 18.47 6.10 -15.26
C PHE A 12 18.90 5.77 -13.82
N PHE A 13 20.21 5.80 -13.58
CA PHE A 13 20.84 5.64 -12.28
C PHE A 13 21.66 6.87 -11.92
N SER A 14 21.44 7.40 -10.72
CA SER A 14 22.24 8.48 -10.13
C SER A 14 22.77 8.05 -8.77
N PRO A 15 24.00 8.41 -8.38
CA PRO A 15 24.51 8.10 -7.05
C PRO A 15 23.69 8.86 -5.99
N ALA A 16 23.22 8.14 -4.98
CA ALA A 16 22.45 8.69 -3.87
C ALA A 16 23.40 9.33 -2.86
N SER A 17 23.08 10.56 -2.45
CA SER A 17 23.80 11.24 -1.37
C SER A 17 23.60 10.52 -0.02
N PRO A 18 24.53 10.68 0.96
CA PRO A 18 24.38 10.10 2.29
C PRO A 18 23.06 10.46 2.98
N ARG A 19 22.55 11.69 2.76
CA ARG A 19 21.25 12.14 3.27
C ARG A 19 20.08 11.38 2.64
N GLN A 20 20.13 11.09 1.34
CA GLN A 20 19.09 10.31 0.66
C GLN A 20 19.08 8.85 1.13
N ARG A 21 20.27 8.26 1.34
CA ARG A 21 20.40 6.92 1.92
C ARG A 21 19.82 6.84 3.32
N GLY A 22 20.08 7.85 4.17
CA GLY A 22 19.50 7.95 5.51
C GLY A 22 17.97 8.04 5.49
N LYS A 23 17.39 8.85 4.59
CA LYS A 23 15.94 8.92 4.40
C LYS A 23 15.35 7.59 3.93
N ALA A 24 16.00 6.93 2.97
CA ALA A 24 15.54 5.63 2.48
C ALA A 24 15.60 4.55 3.58
N ALA A 25 16.65 4.55 4.39
CA ALA A 25 16.75 3.66 5.56
C ALA A 25 15.62 3.91 6.57
N LEU A 26 15.30 5.18 6.87
CA LEU A 26 14.18 5.51 7.75
C LEU A 26 12.84 5.01 7.20
N VAL A 27 12.58 5.21 5.91
CA VAL A 27 11.35 4.71 5.26
C VAL A 27 11.28 3.19 5.33
N PHE A 28 12.38 2.50 5.04
CA PHE A 28 12.43 1.04 5.13
C PHE A 28 12.14 0.56 6.56
N VAL A 29 12.80 1.13 7.57
CA VAL A 29 12.57 0.78 8.99
C VAL A 29 11.13 1.04 9.39
N ALA A 30 10.56 2.18 9.00
CA ALA A 30 9.16 2.50 9.29
C ALA A 30 8.19 1.47 8.69
N MET A 31 8.44 1.01 7.45
CA MET A 31 7.63 -0.03 6.80
C MET A 31 7.77 -1.39 7.50
N VAL A 32 8.99 -1.77 7.87
CA VAL A 32 9.24 -3.02 8.64
C VAL A 32 8.50 -2.98 9.97
N VAL A 33 8.61 -1.88 10.72
CA VAL A 33 7.90 -1.70 11.99
C VAL A 33 6.39 -1.76 11.78
N PHE A 34 5.86 -1.09 10.75
CA PHE A 34 4.44 -1.12 10.44
C PHE A 34 3.92 -2.54 10.18
N PHE A 35 4.58 -3.31 9.30
CA PHE A 35 4.18 -4.69 9.02
C PHE A 35 4.40 -5.61 10.23
N ALA A 36 5.46 -5.40 11.01
CA ALA A 36 5.69 -6.14 12.25
C ALA A 36 4.56 -5.92 13.27
N LEU A 37 4.09 -4.68 13.44
CA LEU A 37 2.96 -4.36 14.30
C LEU A 37 1.65 -4.98 13.80
N LEU A 38 1.41 -4.96 12.48
CA LEU A 38 0.25 -5.64 11.89
C LEU A 38 0.30 -7.15 12.13
N TRP A 39 1.46 -7.77 11.92
CA TRP A 39 1.66 -9.20 12.16
C TRP A 39 1.46 -9.54 13.63
N LEU A 40 2.02 -8.74 14.53
CA LEU A 40 1.88 -8.92 15.98
C LEU A 40 0.41 -8.79 16.42
N GLY A 41 -0.29 -7.77 15.94
CA GLY A 41 -1.71 -7.56 16.23
C GLY A 41 -2.59 -8.69 15.68
N ALA A 42 -2.26 -9.21 14.50
CA ALA A 42 -2.93 -10.37 13.91
C ALA A 42 -2.65 -11.66 14.68
N HIS A 43 -1.42 -11.83 15.21
CA HIS A 43 -1.02 -12.98 15.99
C HIS A 43 -1.75 -13.03 17.35
N TYR A 44 -1.81 -11.89 18.06
CA TYR A 44 -2.52 -11.79 19.33
C TYR A 44 -4.04 -11.64 19.21
N LYS A 45 -4.59 -11.71 17.98
CA LYS A 45 -6.03 -11.56 17.70
C LYS A 45 -6.63 -10.35 18.43
N ILE A 46 -5.97 -9.20 18.36
CA ILE A 46 -6.43 -7.98 19.03
C ILE A 46 -7.79 -7.61 18.47
N SER A 47 -8.84 -7.86 19.26
CA SER A 47 -10.20 -7.46 18.91
C SER A 47 -10.33 -5.94 19.12
N LEU A 48 -10.43 -5.17 18.03
CA LEU A 48 -10.63 -3.71 18.12
C LEU A 48 -11.96 -3.33 18.79
N SER A 49 -12.91 -4.25 18.89
CA SER A 49 -14.13 -4.09 19.66
C SER A 49 -14.57 -5.43 20.24
N PRO A 50 -14.71 -5.57 21.57
CA PRO A 50 -15.27 -6.77 22.18
C PRO A 50 -16.77 -6.95 21.88
N TYR A 51 -17.46 -5.87 21.46
CA TYR A 51 -18.91 -5.86 21.22
C TYR A 51 -19.28 -5.91 19.73
N GLY A 52 -18.33 -6.18 18.83
CA GLY A 52 -18.56 -6.14 17.38
C GLY A 52 -18.56 -4.72 16.79
N CYS A 53 -18.81 -4.61 15.48
CA CYS A 53 -18.83 -3.33 14.78
C CYS A 53 -20.22 -2.70 14.76
N GLY A 54 -20.38 -1.51 15.34
CA GLY A 54 -21.68 -0.81 15.40
C GLY A 54 -22.24 -0.44 14.01
N PHE A 55 -21.39 -0.25 12.99
CA PHE A 55 -21.87 -0.02 11.62
C PHE A 55 -22.56 -1.26 11.06
N GLU A 56 -21.94 -2.42 11.25
CA GLU A 56 -22.48 -3.70 10.79
C GLU A 56 -23.76 -4.05 11.53
N GLN A 57 -23.83 -3.80 12.84
CA GLN A 57 -25.06 -4.00 13.63
C GLN A 57 -26.20 -3.08 13.21
N LYS A 58 -25.91 -1.84 12.85
CA LYS A 58 -26.94 -0.84 12.53
C LYS A 58 -27.46 -0.95 11.10
N TYR A 59 -26.56 -1.20 10.14
CA TYR A 59 -26.89 -1.18 8.72
C TYR A 59 -26.96 -2.56 8.11
N ASP A 60 -26.52 -3.60 8.83
CA ASP A 60 -26.40 -4.97 8.32
C ASP A 60 -25.54 -5.03 7.03
N LEU A 61 -24.55 -4.15 6.94
CA LEU A 61 -23.65 -3.99 5.80
C LEU A 61 -22.19 -4.15 6.24
N PRO A 62 -21.32 -4.68 5.36
CA PRO A 62 -19.90 -4.82 5.66
C PRO A 62 -19.25 -3.45 5.91
N CYS A 63 -18.74 -3.26 7.13
CA CYS A 63 -18.10 -2.01 7.50
C CYS A 63 -16.78 -1.82 6.71
N PRO A 64 -16.61 -0.69 5.99
CA PRO A 64 -15.44 -0.47 5.14
C PRO A 64 -14.14 -0.51 5.94
N THR A 65 -14.08 0.17 7.08
CA THR A 65 -12.87 0.27 7.90
C THR A 65 -12.52 -1.05 8.57
N CYS A 66 -13.51 -1.80 9.07
CA CYS A 66 -13.26 -3.13 9.63
C CYS A 66 -12.70 -4.09 8.58
N ARG A 67 -13.28 -4.12 7.37
CA ARG A 67 -12.78 -4.96 6.26
C ARG A 67 -11.38 -4.54 5.82
N MET A 68 -11.06 -3.24 5.85
CA MET A 68 -9.71 -2.74 5.57
C MET A 68 -8.68 -3.28 6.58
N THR A 69 -8.92 -3.15 7.88
CA THR A 69 -8.01 -3.67 8.91
C THR A 69 -7.88 -5.18 8.85
N THR A 70 -9.00 -5.90 8.66
CA THR A 70 -8.99 -7.36 8.52
C THR A 70 -8.16 -7.80 7.31
N SER A 71 -8.28 -7.12 6.17
CA SER A 71 -7.47 -7.41 4.99
C SER A 71 -5.98 -7.18 5.25
N ALA A 72 -5.60 -6.09 5.92
CA ALA A 72 -4.22 -5.82 6.30
C ALA A 72 -3.65 -6.89 7.25
N TYR A 73 -4.43 -7.37 8.22
CA TYR A 73 -4.04 -8.48 9.11
C TYR A 73 -3.87 -9.79 8.36
N LYS A 74 -4.81 -10.14 7.48
CA LYS A 74 -4.70 -11.33 6.62
C LYS A 74 -3.45 -11.27 5.75
N PHE A 75 -3.19 -10.12 5.14
CA PHE A 75 -2.00 -9.88 4.34
C PHE A 75 -0.72 -10.06 5.16
N ALA A 76 -0.66 -9.49 6.36
CA ALA A 76 0.50 -9.62 7.25
C ALA A 76 0.74 -11.07 7.69
N ARG A 77 -0.31 -11.90 7.81
CA ARG A 77 -0.20 -13.34 8.12
C ARG A 77 0.21 -14.21 6.92
N GLY A 78 0.30 -13.64 5.71
CA GLY A 78 0.56 -14.39 4.48
C GLY A 78 -0.69 -15.01 3.84
N GLU A 79 -1.89 -14.70 4.34
CA GLU A 79 -3.17 -15.12 3.75
C GLU A 79 -3.55 -14.17 2.61
N ILE A 80 -2.75 -14.16 1.54
CA ILE A 80 -2.86 -13.15 0.48
C ILE A 80 -4.05 -13.48 -0.45
N PHE A 81 -4.12 -14.72 -0.94
CA PHE A 81 -5.09 -15.20 -1.92
C PHE A 81 -6.03 -16.26 -1.34
N GLY A 82 -7.06 -16.63 -2.11
CA GLY A 82 -8.11 -17.59 -1.73
C GLY A 82 -9.40 -16.93 -1.24
N ASP A 83 -10.42 -17.74 -0.98
CA ASP A 83 -11.77 -17.28 -0.62
C ASP A 83 -11.82 -16.51 0.70
N ASN A 84 -10.81 -16.72 1.55
CA ASN A 84 -10.64 -15.98 2.80
C ASN A 84 -9.37 -15.12 2.81
N GLY A 85 -8.72 -14.89 1.66
CA GLY A 85 -7.51 -14.09 1.57
C GLY A 85 -7.75 -12.58 1.72
N ALA A 86 -6.66 -11.82 1.81
CA ALA A 86 -6.65 -10.36 1.87
C ALA A 86 -7.33 -9.75 0.64
N PHE A 87 -7.02 -10.25 -0.56
CA PHE A 87 -7.61 -9.76 -1.82
C PHE A 87 -9.12 -10.03 -1.91
N TYR A 88 -9.59 -11.14 -1.34
CA TYR A 88 -11.02 -11.41 -1.28
C TYR A 88 -11.73 -10.50 -0.28
N THR A 89 -11.10 -10.26 0.87
CA THR A 89 -11.69 -9.48 1.97
C THR A 89 -11.84 -7.99 1.63
N GLN A 90 -10.76 -7.36 1.14
CA GLN A 90 -10.76 -5.98 0.68
C GLN A 90 -9.59 -5.79 -0.31
N PRO A 91 -9.83 -5.87 -1.63
CA PRO A 91 -8.77 -5.89 -2.64
C PRO A 91 -7.94 -4.61 -2.67
N ALA A 92 -8.57 -3.47 -2.39
CA ALA A 92 -7.89 -2.17 -2.33
C ALA A 92 -6.75 -2.16 -1.31
N ILE A 93 -6.97 -2.72 -0.13
CA ILE A 93 -5.95 -2.76 0.93
C ILE A 93 -4.87 -3.78 0.62
N ALA A 94 -5.23 -4.96 0.11
CA ALA A 94 -4.24 -5.94 -0.30
C ALA A 94 -3.29 -5.38 -1.38
N LEU A 95 -3.82 -4.63 -2.35
CA LEU A 95 -3.03 -3.94 -3.36
C LEU A 95 -2.12 -2.87 -2.73
N LEU A 96 -2.64 -2.07 -1.79
CA LEU A 96 -1.83 -1.07 -1.08
C LEU A 96 -0.70 -1.74 -0.29
N CYS A 97 -0.94 -2.87 0.38
CA CYS A 97 0.09 -3.62 1.07
C CYS A 97 1.18 -4.13 0.10
N CYS A 98 0.81 -4.62 -1.09
CA CYS A 98 1.78 -4.96 -2.14
C CYS A 98 2.63 -3.76 -2.55
N ILE A 99 2.00 -2.60 -2.78
CA ILE A 99 2.71 -1.35 -3.14
C ILE A 99 3.68 -0.95 -2.03
N LEU A 100 3.27 -1.04 -0.76
CA LEU A 100 4.13 -0.73 0.38
C LEU A 100 5.34 -1.67 0.47
N ILE A 101 5.18 -2.97 0.17
CA ILE A 101 6.30 -3.91 0.07
C ILE A 101 7.28 -3.51 -1.03
N ILE A 102 6.78 -3.14 -2.21
CA ILE A 102 7.63 -2.69 -3.32
C ILE A 102 8.40 -1.43 -2.91
N ILE A 103 7.72 -0.47 -2.26
CA ILE A 103 8.36 0.76 -1.74
C ILE A 103 9.42 0.41 -0.70
N ALA A 104 9.15 -0.51 0.23
CA ALA A 104 10.12 -0.95 1.23
C ALA A 104 11.34 -1.60 0.57
N PHE A 105 11.14 -2.46 -0.44
CA PHE A 105 12.22 -3.10 -1.18
C PHE A 105 13.09 -2.08 -1.93
N LEU A 106 12.47 -1.10 -2.61
CA LEU A 106 13.19 -0.01 -3.27
C LEU A 106 13.95 0.87 -2.26
N ALA A 107 13.34 1.17 -1.11
CA ALA A 107 13.97 1.95 -0.05
C ALA A 107 15.18 1.22 0.55
N PHE A 108 15.07 -0.09 0.78
CA PHE A 108 16.16 -0.95 1.18
C PHE A 108 17.30 -0.94 0.15
N PHE A 109 16.96 -1.12 -1.12
CA PHE A 109 17.94 -1.12 -2.21
C PHE A 109 18.68 0.22 -2.29
N ILE A 110 17.98 1.36 -2.20
CA ILE A 110 18.59 2.71 -2.18
C ILE A 110 19.50 2.88 -0.96
N ALA A 111 19.08 2.40 0.22
CA ALA A 111 19.87 2.51 1.45
C ALA A 111 21.20 1.73 1.35
N VAL A 112 21.16 0.49 0.86
CA VAL A 112 22.32 -0.41 0.76
C VAL A 112 23.22 -0.04 -0.42
N SER A 113 22.67 -0.01 -1.63
CA SER A 113 23.45 0.20 -2.87
C SER A 113 23.85 1.66 -3.09
N GLY A 114 23.12 2.61 -2.50
CA GLY A 114 23.31 4.03 -2.79
C GLY A 114 22.97 4.40 -4.24
N VAL A 115 22.18 3.60 -4.95
CA VAL A 115 21.73 3.89 -6.31
C VAL A 115 20.32 4.49 -6.25
N TYR A 116 20.16 5.69 -6.77
CA TYR A 116 18.87 6.35 -6.92
C TYR A 116 18.34 6.16 -8.35
N PHE A 117 17.07 5.75 -8.47
CA PHE A 117 16.43 5.54 -9.77
C PHE A 117 15.82 6.85 -10.29
N GLY A 118 16.24 7.31 -11.47
CA GLY A 118 15.73 8.53 -12.10
C GLY A 118 14.23 8.48 -12.42
N PHE A 119 13.68 7.27 -12.61
CA PHE A 119 12.23 7.05 -12.77
C PHE A 119 11.43 7.54 -11.56
N ILE A 120 11.92 7.34 -10.33
CA ILE A 120 11.21 7.75 -9.11
C ILE A 120 11.07 9.28 -9.09
N SER A 121 12.16 10.01 -9.35
CA SER A 121 12.10 11.48 -9.42
C SER A 121 11.16 11.96 -10.52
N ARG A 122 11.16 11.31 -11.69
CA ARG A 122 10.30 11.68 -12.80
C ARG A 122 8.83 11.46 -12.49
N PHE A 123 8.49 10.31 -11.91
CA PHE A 123 7.13 9.98 -11.51
C PHE A 123 6.56 10.99 -10.50
N PHE A 124 7.32 11.34 -9.45
CA PHE A 124 6.87 12.34 -8.47
C PHE A 124 6.84 13.77 -9.02
N THR A 125 7.61 14.08 -10.07
CA THR A 125 7.60 15.41 -10.70
C THR A 125 6.43 15.55 -11.69
N GLU A 126 6.13 14.50 -12.45
CA GLU A 126 5.05 14.51 -13.45
C GLU A 126 3.67 14.27 -12.81
N VAL A 127 3.58 13.40 -11.80
CA VAL A 127 2.31 13.05 -11.16
C VAL A 127 2.00 14.00 -10.01
N LYS A 128 1.05 14.90 -10.23
CA LYS A 128 0.55 15.79 -9.16
C LYS A 128 -0.07 14.96 -8.04
N ILE A 129 0.26 15.27 -6.78
CA ILE A 129 -0.29 14.64 -5.57
C ILE A 129 -1.82 14.50 -5.61
N ARG A 130 -2.53 15.49 -6.19
CA ARG A 130 -3.99 15.44 -6.36
C ARG A 130 -4.46 14.21 -7.15
N HIS A 131 -3.75 13.80 -8.20
CA HIS A 131 -4.13 12.61 -8.98
C HIS A 131 -3.88 11.32 -8.19
N LEU A 132 -2.83 11.26 -7.37
CA LEU A 132 -2.58 10.12 -6.48
C LEU A 132 -3.68 9.98 -5.43
N ILE A 133 -4.09 11.10 -4.81
CA ILE A 133 -5.19 11.11 -3.83
C ILE A 133 -6.50 10.67 -4.49
N LEU A 134 -6.81 11.21 -5.67
CA LEU A 134 -8.04 10.88 -6.39
C LEU A 134 -8.06 9.40 -6.81
N ALA A 135 -6.94 8.87 -7.32
CA ALA A 135 -6.80 7.46 -7.63
C ALA A 135 -6.97 6.57 -6.39
N LEU A 136 -6.39 6.97 -5.25
CA LEU A 136 -6.52 6.24 -3.99
C LEU A 136 -7.98 6.19 -3.52
N ILE A 137 -8.71 7.31 -3.58
CA ILE A 137 -10.13 7.38 -3.23
C ILE A 137 -10.95 6.45 -4.13
N ILE A 138 -10.71 6.49 -5.45
CA ILE A 138 -11.42 5.63 -6.40
C ILE A 138 -11.15 4.15 -6.10
N ILE A 139 -9.89 3.76 -5.86
CA ILE A 139 -9.51 2.38 -5.57
C ILE A 139 -10.18 1.88 -4.28
N ILE A 140 -10.17 2.69 -3.21
CA ILE A 140 -10.80 2.34 -1.93
C ILE A 140 -12.32 2.22 -2.09
N ALA A 141 -12.95 3.19 -2.75
CA ALA A 141 -14.40 3.19 -2.99
C ALA A 141 -14.82 1.99 -3.87
N ALA A 142 -14.09 1.71 -4.94
CA ALA A 142 -14.34 0.57 -5.81
C ALA A 142 -14.13 -0.76 -5.09
N GLY A 143 -13.05 -0.89 -4.29
CA GLY A 143 -12.78 -2.10 -3.51
C GLY A 143 -13.89 -2.40 -2.50
N TRP A 144 -14.37 -1.36 -1.80
CA TRP A 144 -15.53 -1.52 -0.93
C TRP A 144 -16.82 -1.81 -1.72
N GLY A 145 -17.03 -1.20 -2.88
CA GLY A 145 -18.16 -1.50 -3.76
C GLY A 145 -18.22 -2.98 -4.16
N VAL A 146 -17.08 -3.60 -4.48
CA VAL A 146 -17.01 -5.05 -4.77
C VAL A 146 -17.40 -5.87 -3.53
N THR A 147 -16.92 -5.45 -2.36
CA THR A 147 -17.19 -6.10 -1.08
C THR A 147 -18.68 -6.04 -0.74
N LEU A 148 -19.30 -4.88 -0.98
CA LEU A 148 -20.72 -4.64 -0.79
C LEU A 148 -21.56 -5.46 -1.77
N ALA A 149 -21.19 -5.47 -3.06
CA ALA A 149 -21.88 -6.22 -4.09
C ALA A 149 -21.93 -7.72 -3.78
N ARG A 150 -20.82 -8.31 -3.27
CA ARG A 150 -20.79 -9.72 -2.84
C ARG A 150 -21.72 -9.98 -1.67
N ALA A 151 -21.68 -9.12 -0.65
CA ALA A 151 -22.54 -9.25 0.52
C ALA A 151 -24.04 -9.11 0.18
N LEU A 152 -24.38 -8.35 -0.87
CA LEU A 152 -25.74 -8.24 -1.38
C LEU A 152 -26.14 -9.44 -2.25
N ALA A 153 -25.23 -9.96 -3.06
CA ALA A 153 -25.49 -11.13 -3.91
C ALA A 153 -25.74 -12.41 -3.09
N GLU A 154 -25.07 -12.58 -1.94
CA GLU A 154 -25.28 -13.72 -1.03
C GLU A 154 -26.62 -13.66 -0.28
N ARG A 155 -27.33 -12.52 -0.31
CA ARG A 155 -28.64 -12.35 0.32
C ARG A 155 -29.81 -12.75 -0.60
N HIS A 156 -29.56 -12.95 -1.89
CA HIS A 156 -30.54 -13.36 -2.89
C HIS A 156 -30.38 -14.83 -3.23
#